data_AF-A0A2I0L817-F1
#
_entry.id   AF-A0A2I0L817-F1
#
_cell.length_a   1.000
_cell.length_b   1.000
_cell.length_c   1.000
_cell.angle_alpha   90.00
_cell.angle_beta   90.00
_cell.angle_gamma   90.00
#
_symmetry.space_group_name_H-M   'P 1'
#
loop_
_entity.id
_entity.type
_entity.pdbx_description
1 polymer ?
#
loop_
_entity_poly.entity_id
_entity_poly.type
_entity_poly.pdbx_seq_one_letter_code
_entity_poly.pdbx_strand_id
1 'polypeptide(L)'
;MAAEPGSSGSLRIRVENNLSEARLSELNIKCWPKWGCPPGKYQLKYDAEETCYIVRGKVKAYYNSNKNRKESNAEEAKGRTKTGHAEPPAYVEFGAGDLVTIPKGISCTWDVSAAVDKFYKFESSSSSSSSSSSSS
;
A
#
# COMPACT_ATOMS: atom_id res chain seq x y z
N MET A 1 12.57 -27.62 4.48
CA MET A 1 12.38 -26.18 4.74
C MET A 1 12.18 -25.53 3.39
N ALA A 2 10.92 -25.25 3.03
CA ALA A 2 10.60 -24.65 1.75
C ALA A 2 11.09 -23.20 1.75
N ALA A 3 11.92 -22.85 0.77
CA ALA A 3 12.17 -21.45 0.45
C ALA A 3 10.85 -20.89 -0.08
N GLU A 4 10.17 -20.09 0.73
CA GLU A 4 8.99 -19.35 0.27
C GLU A 4 9.46 -18.39 -0.84
N PRO A 5 8.81 -18.37 -2.01
CA PRO A 5 9.24 -17.52 -3.11
C PRO A 5 9.08 -16.06 -2.69
N GLY A 6 10.21 -15.42 -2.41
CA GLY A 6 10.31 -13.99 -2.13
C GLY A 6 9.45 -13.21 -3.12
N SER A 7 8.48 -12.48 -2.58
CA SER A 7 7.41 -11.78 -3.28
C SER A 7 7.97 -10.99 -4.46
N SER A 8 7.83 -11.55 -5.67
CA SER A 8 8.39 -10.99 -6.89
C SER A 8 7.55 -9.81 -7.35
N GLY A 9 8.03 -8.60 -7.01
CA GLY A 9 8.22 -7.54 -8.01
C GLY A 9 7.02 -6.78 -8.54
N SER A 10 5.91 -6.66 -7.81
CA SER A 10 4.85 -5.72 -8.19
C SER A 10 5.00 -4.39 -7.44
N LEU A 11 5.62 -3.38 -8.06
CA LEU A 11 5.74 -2.01 -7.54
C LEU A 11 4.40 -1.23 -7.63
N ARG A 12 3.28 -1.87 -7.27
CA ARG A 12 1.96 -1.24 -7.26
C ARG A 12 1.17 -1.62 -6.01
N ILE A 13 0.34 -0.70 -5.56
CA ILE A 13 -0.56 -0.93 -4.44
C ILE A 13 -1.60 -1.97 -4.86
N ARG A 14 -1.79 -3.01 -4.04
CA ARG A 14 -2.81 -4.05 -4.25
C ARG A 14 -3.95 -3.84 -3.28
N VAL A 15 -5.18 -3.93 -3.76
CA VAL A 15 -6.41 -3.88 -2.95
C VAL A 15 -7.14 -5.20 -3.14
N GLU A 16 -7.44 -5.89 -2.06
CA GLU A 16 -8.24 -7.11 -2.06
C GLU A 16 -9.64 -6.81 -1.50
N ASN A 17 -10.64 -7.00 -2.36
CA ASN A 17 -12.06 -6.95 -2.00
C ASN A 17 -12.59 -8.38 -1.82
N ASN A 18 -13.75 -8.54 -1.14
CA ASN A 18 -14.37 -9.84 -0.85
C ASN A 18 -13.54 -10.76 0.05
N LEU A 19 -12.87 -10.21 1.07
CA LEU A 19 -12.14 -11.02 2.05
C LEU A 19 -13.11 -11.76 2.97
N SER A 20 -13.04 -13.09 2.96
CA SER A 20 -13.76 -13.92 3.92
C SER A 20 -13.16 -13.78 5.33
N GLU A 21 -14.00 -13.93 6.35
CA GLU A 21 -13.59 -13.89 7.76
C GLU A 21 -12.42 -14.84 8.06
N ALA A 22 -12.40 -16.01 7.42
CA ALA A 22 -11.30 -16.97 7.52
C ALA A 22 -9.95 -16.34 7.14
N ARG A 23 -9.86 -15.61 6.01
CA ARG A 23 -8.63 -14.96 5.55
C ARG A 23 -8.14 -13.91 6.54
N LEU A 24 -9.07 -13.11 7.08
CA LEU A 24 -8.75 -12.10 8.08
C LEU A 24 -8.21 -12.74 9.37
N SER A 25 -8.80 -13.88 9.76
CA SER A 25 -8.37 -14.66 10.92
C SER A 25 -6.99 -15.29 10.71
N GLU A 26 -6.72 -15.86 9.52
CA GLU A 26 -5.41 -16.40 9.15
C GLU A 26 -4.31 -15.33 9.22
N LEU A 27 -4.60 -14.12 8.71
CA LEU A 27 -3.70 -12.97 8.79
C LEU A 27 -3.52 -12.44 10.23
N ASN A 28 -4.39 -12.85 11.16
CA ASN A 28 -4.44 -12.37 12.53
C ASN A 28 -4.51 -10.84 12.62
N ILE A 29 -5.31 -10.19 11.76
CA ILE A 29 -5.45 -8.72 11.73
C ILE A 29 -5.90 -8.14 13.09
N LYS A 30 -6.57 -8.96 13.92
CA LYS A 30 -6.99 -8.60 15.27
C LYS A 30 -5.81 -8.37 16.23
N CYS A 31 -4.66 -8.99 15.95
CA CYS A 31 -3.42 -8.83 16.71
C CYS A 31 -2.57 -7.67 16.20
N TRP A 32 -2.88 -7.14 15.00
CA TRP A 32 -2.14 -6.02 14.43
C TRP A 32 -2.45 -4.73 15.22
N PRO A 33 -1.50 -3.79 15.30
CA PRO A 33 -1.75 -2.49 15.90
C PRO A 33 -2.83 -1.72 15.13
N LYS A 34 -3.72 -1.06 15.87
CA LYS A 34 -4.71 -0.13 15.32
C LYS A 34 -4.08 1.24 15.12
N TRP A 35 -4.38 1.84 13.99
CA TRP A 35 -4.01 3.21 13.68
C TRP A 35 -5.21 3.99 13.16
N GLY A 36 -5.34 5.23 13.64
CA GLY A 36 -6.39 6.15 13.24
C GLY A 36 -5.81 7.36 12.50
N CYS A 37 -6.41 7.71 11.36
CA CYS A 37 -6.05 8.89 10.57
C CYS A 37 -7.21 9.88 10.48
N PRO A 38 -7.04 11.15 10.89
CA PRO A 38 -8.04 12.17 10.63
C PRO A 38 -8.08 12.54 9.13
N PRO A 39 -9.19 13.12 8.65
CA PRO A 39 -9.32 13.54 7.26
C PRO A 39 -8.26 14.57 6.86
N GLY A 40 -7.62 14.36 5.72
CA GLY A 40 -6.48 15.15 5.25
C GLY A 40 -5.68 14.43 4.16
N LYS A 41 -4.67 15.13 3.62
CA LYS A 41 -3.72 14.58 2.64
C LYS A 41 -2.38 14.29 3.31
N TYR A 42 -1.90 13.06 3.19
CA TYR A 42 -0.65 12.62 3.80
C TYR A 42 0.26 11.98 2.76
N GLN A 43 1.48 12.49 2.62
CA GLN A 43 2.49 11.86 1.78
C GLN A 43 3.21 10.76 2.57
N LEU A 44 3.02 9.51 2.15
CA LEU A 44 3.58 8.35 2.82
C LEU A 44 4.65 7.69 1.95
N LYS A 45 5.77 7.35 2.56
CA LYS A 45 6.89 6.63 1.94
C LYS A 45 7.09 5.32 2.68
N TYR A 46 7.01 4.23 1.94
CA TYR A 46 7.12 2.89 2.49
C TYR A 46 8.53 2.36 2.21
N ASP A 47 9.32 2.16 3.26
CA ASP A 47 10.69 1.60 3.14
C ASP A 47 10.69 0.06 3.17
N ALA A 48 9.63 -0.53 3.72
CA ALA A 48 9.33 -1.95 3.74
C ALA A 48 7.89 -2.19 3.24
N GLU A 49 7.56 -3.46 2.96
CA GLU A 49 6.19 -3.82 2.58
C GLU A 49 5.28 -3.64 3.80
N GLU A 50 4.25 -2.82 3.65
CA GLU A 50 3.20 -2.64 4.65
C GLU A 50 1.91 -3.27 4.13
N THR A 51 1.32 -4.14 4.94
CA THR A 51 -0.05 -4.60 4.70
C THR A 51 -0.96 -3.94 5.72
N CYS A 52 -2.03 -3.32 5.26
CA CYS A 52 -3.01 -2.68 6.12
C CYS A 52 -4.45 -3.05 5.75
N TYR A 53 -5.28 -3.26 6.77
CA TYR A 53 -6.69 -3.59 6.61
C TYR A 53 -7.55 -2.43 7.07
N ILE A 54 -8.41 -1.92 6.20
CA ILE A 54 -9.27 -0.78 6.52
C ILE A 54 -10.49 -1.27 7.30
N VAL A 55 -10.63 -0.79 8.53
CA VAL A 55 -11.76 -1.11 9.41
C VAL A 55 -12.95 -0.20 9.11
N ARG A 56 -12.69 1.09 8.92
CA ARG A 56 -13.71 2.08 8.58
C ARG A 56 -13.12 3.29 7.86
N GLY A 57 -14.00 4.02 7.17
CA GLY A 57 -13.65 5.23 6.41
C GLY A 57 -13.32 4.94 4.95
N LYS A 58 -12.78 5.95 4.26
CA LYS A 58 -12.44 5.89 2.84
C LYS A 58 -11.17 6.68 2.54
N VAL A 59 -10.28 6.06 1.77
CA VAL A 59 -8.99 6.64 1.38
C VAL A 59 -8.79 6.47 -0.12
N LYS A 60 -8.20 7.49 -0.76
CA LYS A 60 -7.66 7.37 -2.12
C LYS A 60 -6.15 7.49 -2.07
N ALA A 61 -5.44 6.44 -2.47
CA ALA A 61 -3.98 6.50 -2.56
C ALA A 61 -3.57 6.80 -4.01
N TYR A 62 -3.02 7.98 -4.22
CA TYR A 62 -2.49 8.42 -5.51
C TYR A 62 -1.04 7.95 -5.65
N TYR A 63 -0.73 7.19 -6.70
CA TYR A 63 0.62 6.69 -6.99
C TYR A 63 0.97 6.93 -8.45
N ASN A 64 2.20 7.39 -8.72
CA ASN A 64 2.67 7.58 -10.10
C ASN A 64 3.72 6.51 -10.40
N SER A 65 3.48 5.69 -11.42
CA SER A 65 4.40 4.62 -11.84
C SER A 65 5.57 5.13 -12.69
N ASN A 66 5.65 6.42 -12.99
CA ASN A 66 6.72 6.99 -13.82
C ASN A 66 8.02 7.20 -13.02
N LYS A 67 8.75 6.10 -12.76
CA LYS A 67 10.19 6.13 -12.52
C LYS A 67 10.95 5.53 -13.70
N ASN A 68 10.97 6.24 -14.83
CA ASN A 68 12.09 6.16 -15.76
C ASN A 68 13.00 7.37 -15.55
N ARG A 69 13.79 7.33 -14.46
CA ARG A 69 14.98 8.18 -14.33
C ARG A 69 16.14 7.46 -15.01
N LYS A 70 16.13 7.51 -16.34
CA LYS A 70 17.36 7.83 -17.07
C LYS A 70 17.01 9.05 -17.92
N GLU A 71 17.25 10.21 -17.34
CA GLU A 71 17.42 11.46 -18.07
C GLU A 71 18.62 11.24 -19.00
N SER A 72 18.36 10.70 -20.18
CA SER A 72 19.22 10.89 -21.34
C SER A 72 18.36 11.64 -22.33
N ASN A 73 18.66 12.93 -22.46
CA ASN A 73 18.19 13.87 -23.48
C ASN A 73 17.22 13.28 -24.49
N ALA A 74 15.92 13.44 -24.23
CA ALA A 74 14.93 13.37 -25.28
C ALA A 74 14.69 14.81 -25.73
N GLU A 75 15.36 15.15 -26.82
CA GLU A 75 15.12 16.33 -27.62
C GLU A 75 13.62 16.53 -27.83
N GLU A 76 13.19 17.78 -27.68
CA GLU A 76 11.85 18.28 -27.97
C GLU A 76 11.49 17.98 -29.44
N ALA A 77 10.99 16.78 -29.70
CA ALA A 77 10.46 16.43 -31.00
C ALA A 77 9.03 16.98 -31.10
N LYS A 78 8.93 18.18 -31.67
CA LYS A 78 7.67 18.75 -32.14
C LYS A 78 7.02 17.80 -33.14
N GLY A 79 5.90 17.19 -32.75
CA GLY A 79 5.12 16.30 -33.62
C GLY A 79 3.67 16.21 -33.15
N ARG A 80 2.80 16.95 -33.83
CA ARG A 80 1.39 17.17 -33.49
C ARG A 80 0.51 15.97 -33.87
N THR A 81 0.02 15.23 -32.87
CA THR A 81 -1.27 14.50 -32.87
C THR A 81 -1.87 14.68 -31.44
N LYS A 82 -2.84 15.56 -31.18
CA LYS A 82 -4.27 15.60 -31.58
C LYS A 82 -5.16 14.52 -30.92
N THR A 83 -5.06 14.36 -29.61
CA THR A 83 -6.12 14.42 -28.57
C THR A 83 -5.37 14.25 -27.25
N GLY A 84 -5.14 15.34 -26.52
CA GLY A 84 -4.42 15.31 -25.25
C GLY A 84 -5.25 14.63 -24.17
N HIS A 85 -5.30 13.30 -24.21
CA HIS A 85 -5.74 12.52 -23.07
C HIS A 85 -4.55 12.52 -22.11
N ALA A 86 -4.43 13.59 -21.31
CA ALA A 86 -3.57 13.57 -20.14
C ALA A 86 -4.03 12.36 -19.32
N GLU A 87 -3.23 11.30 -19.31
CA GLU A 87 -3.51 10.12 -18.53
C GLU A 87 -3.66 10.56 -17.07
N PRO A 88 -4.85 10.39 -16.46
CA PRO A 88 -5.08 10.85 -15.10
C PRO A 88 -4.10 10.14 -14.16
N PRO A 89 -3.68 10.80 -13.07
CA PRO A 89 -2.80 10.15 -12.08
C PRO A 89 -3.45 8.85 -11.63
N ALA A 90 -2.70 7.73 -11.71
CA ALA A 90 -3.20 6.46 -11.24
C ALA A 90 -3.45 6.55 -9.72
N TYR A 91 -4.63 6.10 -9.30
CA TYR A 91 -4.99 6.03 -7.90
C TYR A 91 -5.77 4.75 -7.63
N VAL A 92 -5.71 4.30 -6.38
CA VAL A 92 -6.54 3.21 -5.87
C VAL A 92 -7.47 3.76 -4.80
N GLU A 93 -8.73 3.35 -4.85
CA GLU A 93 -9.72 3.66 -3.81
C GLU A 93 -9.97 2.41 -3.00
N PHE A 94 -9.93 2.56 -1.68
CA PHE A 94 -10.18 1.48 -0.74
C PHE A 94 -10.88 2.02 0.51
N GLY A 95 -11.66 1.17 1.15
CA GLY A 95 -12.47 1.52 2.32
C GLY A 95 -12.66 0.35 3.26
N ALA A 96 -13.54 0.55 4.23
CA ALA A 96 -13.91 -0.45 5.24
C ALA A 96 -14.12 -1.85 4.62
N GLY A 97 -13.38 -2.84 5.09
CA GLY A 97 -13.46 -4.22 4.57
C GLY A 97 -12.34 -4.61 3.61
N ASP A 98 -11.56 -3.66 3.11
CA ASP A 98 -10.53 -3.90 2.10
C ASP A 98 -9.14 -4.09 2.72
N LEU A 99 -8.38 -5.05 2.20
CA LEU A 99 -6.96 -5.25 2.54
C LEU A 99 -6.08 -4.60 1.47
N VAL A 100 -5.16 -3.76 1.92
CA VAL A 100 -4.29 -2.98 1.06
C VAL A 100 -2.84 -3.38 1.34
N THR A 101 -2.15 -3.88 0.32
CA THR A 101 -0.73 -4.23 0.39
C THR A 101 0.09 -3.23 -0.40
N ILE A 102 1.05 -2.61 0.28
CA ILE A 102 1.85 -1.51 -0.22
C ILE A 102 3.31 -2.00 -0.28
N PRO A 103 3.86 -2.18 -1.49
CA PRO A 103 5.20 -2.75 -1.65
C PRO A 103 6.26 -1.78 -1.15
N LYS A 104 7.39 -2.34 -0.70
CA LYS A 104 8.53 -1.53 -0.28
C LYS A 104 9.06 -0.64 -1.42
N GLY A 105 9.51 0.56 -1.08
CA GLY A 105 10.06 1.52 -2.03
C GLY A 105 9.03 2.31 -2.83
N ILE A 106 7.74 2.15 -2.56
CA ILE A 106 6.67 2.97 -3.17
C ILE A 106 6.39 4.22 -2.33
N SER A 107 6.01 5.29 -3.02
CA SER A 107 5.54 6.53 -2.40
C SER A 107 4.16 6.86 -2.97
N CYS A 108 3.20 7.09 -2.09
CA CYS A 108 1.85 7.47 -2.48
C CYS A 108 1.30 8.54 -1.55
N THR A 109 0.33 9.31 -2.04
CA THR A 109 -0.37 10.31 -1.24
C THR A 109 -1.73 9.76 -0.85
N TRP A 110 -1.97 9.62 0.44
CA TRP A 110 -3.25 9.21 1.00
C TRP A 110 -4.16 10.43 1.11
N ASP A 111 -5.31 10.38 0.46
CA ASP A 111 -6.37 11.37 0.53
C ASP A 111 -7.52 10.81 1.37
N VAL A 112 -7.57 11.23 2.63
CA VAL A 112 -8.50 10.75 3.65
C VAL A 112 -9.67 11.72 3.73
N SER A 113 -10.86 11.27 3.33
CA SER A 113 -12.06 12.13 3.34
C SER A 113 -12.74 12.18 4.70
N ALA A 114 -12.69 11.08 5.45
CA ALA A 114 -13.24 10.95 6.80
C ALA A 114 -12.28 10.13 7.67
N ALA A 115 -12.39 10.23 8.99
CA ALA A 115 -11.54 9.48 9.91
C ALA A 115 -11.49 7.99 9.53
N VAL A 116 -10.28 7.48 9.33
CA VAL A 116 -10.02 6.11 8.89
C VAL A 116 -9.35 5.34 10.00
N ASP A 117 -9.86 4.15 10.27
CA ASP A 117 -9.20 3.19 11.14
C ASP A 117 -8.69 2.05 10.28
N LYS A 118 -7.42 1.70 10.47
CA LYS A 118 -6.81 0.54 9.82
C LYS A 118 -5.99 -0.25 10.82
N PHE A 119 -5.86 -1.54 10.55
CA PHE A 119 -4.81 -2.37 11.12
C PHE A 119 -3.60 -2.32 10.18
N TYR A 120 -2.38 -2.25 10.69
CA TYR A 120 -1.17 -2.25 9.85
C TYR A 120 -0.14 -3.25 10.36
N LYS A 121 0.63 -3.83 9.45
CA LYS A 121 1.73 -4.74 9.73
C LYS A 121 2.85 -4.48 8.75
N PHE A 122 4.08 -4.39 9.27
CA PHE A 122 5.30 -4.34 8.46
C PHE A 122 5.92 -5.72 8.36
N GLU A 123 6.36 -6.09 7.16
CA GLU A 123 7.22 -7.25 6.95
C GLU A 123 8.64 -6.89 7.41
N SER A 124 8.97 -7.20 8.66
CA SER A 124 10.32 -7.02 9.18
C SER A 124 11.25 -8.06 8.56
N SER A 125 12.28 -7.63 7.81
CA SER A 125 13.24 -8.53 7.17
C SER A 125 14.24 -9.21 8.12
N SER A 126 13.98 -9.29 9.43
CA SER A 126 14.85 -10.02 10.36
C SER A 126 14.22 -11.34 10.81
N SER A 127 14.71 -12.43 10.24
CA SER A 127 14.66 -13.74 10.89
C SER A 127 15.48 -13.71 12.19
N SER A 128 14.81 -13.69 13.34
CA SER A 128 15.20 -14.49 14.53
C SER A 128 14.09 -14.50 15.58
N SER A 129 13.92 -15.68 16.17
CA SER A 129 12.92 -16.04 17.19
C SER A 129 13.03 -15.28 18.52
N SER A 130 11.92 -15.38 19.27
CA SER A 130 11.76 -15.28 20.72
C SER A 130 11.66 -13.90 21.36
N SER A 131 10.51 -13.64 21.99
CA SER A 131 10.43 -13.93 23.43
C SER A 131 8.98 -14.14 23.88
N SER A 132 8.77 -15.21 24.63
CA SER A 132 7.58 -15.39 25.48
C SER A 132 7.45 -14.18 26.40
N SER A 133 6.22 -13.69 26.56
CA SER A 133 5.83 -13.13 27.84
C SER A 133 4.56 -13.84 28.28
N SER A 134 4.75 -15.04 28.82
CA SER A 134 3.88 -15.49 29.89
C SER A 134 4.18 -14.58 31.07
N SER A 135 3.20 -13.79 31.50
CA SER A 135 3.20 -13.20 32.84
C SER A 135 1.76 -13.14 33.31
N SER A 136 1.48 -14.12 34.16
CA SER A 136 0.47 -14.26 35.21
C SER A 136 -0.96 -13.82 34.94
#